data_AF-A0A840IJS6-F1
#
_entry.id   AF-A0A840IJS6-F1
#
_cell.length_a   1.000
_cell.length_b   1.000
_cell.length_c   1.000
_cell.angle_alpha   90.00
_cell.angle_beta   90.00
_cell.angle_gamma   90.00
#
_symmetry.space_group_name_H-M   'P 1'
#
loop_
_entity.id
_entity.type
_entity.pdbx_description
1 polymer ?
#
loop_
_entity_poly.entity_id
_entity_poly.type
_entity_poly.pdbx_seq_one_letter_code
_entity_poly.pdbx_strand_id
1 'polypeptide(L)'
;MFAPRRRPLLRAAMMGGAGYAAGKRAQRTSYREAEQEQRISELEQERYAQPAAAPPPPPTAPAETAPAAGGDLVAKLGELKGLLDAGALTQDEFEAAKAKILQGG
;
A
#
# COMPACT_ATOMS: atom_id res chain seq x y z
N MET A 1 12.75 20.02 -53.44
CA MET A 1 12.46 18.57 -53.62
C MET A 1 13.13 17.77 -52.51
N PHE A 2 12.62 16.57 -52.21
CA PHE A 2 13.02 15.75 -51.06
C PHE A 2 14.43 15.16 -51.18
N ALA A 3 15.09 14.93 -50.04
CA ALA A 3 16.31 14.13 -49.94
C ALA A 3 15.99 12.62 -49.82
N PRO A 4 16.92 11.72 -50.20
CA PRO A 4 16.98 10.37 -49.65
C PRO A 4 18.12 10.20 -48.63
N ARG A 5 17.78 9.54 -47.52
CA ARG A 5 18.62 9.30 -46.35
C ARG A 5 19.55 8.09 -46.58
N ARG A 6 20.76 8.08 -46.00
CA ARG A 6 21.49 6.85 -45.66
C ARG A 6 22.11 6.91 -44.26
N ARG A 7 21.66 5.97 -43.40
CA ARG A 7 22.27 5.46 -42.15
C ARG A 7 22.00 3.95 -42.20
N PRO A 8 22.97 3.06 -41.92
CA PRO A 8 23.25 2.58 -40.55
C PRO A 8 24.77 2.32 -40.35
N LEU A 9 25.33 1.62 -39.35
CA LEU A 9 24.88 0.92 -38.13
C LEU A 9 25.73 1.41 -36.94
N LEU A 10 25.14 1.71 -35.77
CA LEU A 10 25.94 1.99 -34.53
C LEU A 10 25.13 1.86 -33.22
N ARG A 11 24.24 0.85 -33.13
CA ARG A 11 23.38 0.61 -31.94
C ARG A 11 23.21 -0.89 -31.61
N ALA A 12 24.33 -1.60 -31.39
CA ALA A 12 24.31 -3.00 -30.93
C ALA A 12 24.88 -3.19 -29.51
N ALA A 13 25.80 -2.34 -29.05
CA ALA A 13 26.57 -2.56 -27.82
C ALA A 13 25.84 -2.25 -26.50
N MET A 14 24.66 -1.61 -26.51
CA MET A 14 23.93 -1.25 -25.27
C MET A 14 22.97 -2.34 -24.76
N MET A 15 22.78 -3.45 -25.48
CA MET A 15 21.92 -4.57 -25.08
C MET A 15 22.64 -5.61 -24.18
N GLY A 16 23.43 -5.13 -23.20
CA GLY A 16 24.17 -5.99 -22.26
C GLY A 16 24.01 -5.60 -20.79
N GLY A 17 24.09 -4.30 -20.47
CA GLY A 17 24.04 -3.83 -19.08
C GLY A 17 22.67 -3.98 -18.38
N ALA A 18 21.57 -3.99 -19.15
CA ALA A 18 20.21 -4.04 -18.60
C ALA A 18 19.91 -5.36 -17.87
N GLY A 19 20.38 -6.49 -18.40
CA GLY A 19 20.14 -7.81 -17.79
C GLY A 19 20.79 -7.97 -16.42
N TYR A 20 22.02 -7.47 -16.26
CA TYR A 20 22.74 -7.54 -14.97
C TYR A 20 22.09 -6.66 -13.89
N ALA A 21 21.63 -5.46 -14.26
CA ALA A 21 20.91 -4.57 -13.35
C ALA A 21 19.55 -5.16 -12.93
N ALA A 22 18.83 -5.82 -13.85
CA ALA A 22 17.59 -6.52 -13.55
C ALA A 22 17.82 -7.69 -12.57
N GLY A 23 18.81 -8.56 -12.82
CA GLY A 23 19.13 -9.68 -11.94
C GLY A 23 19.51 -9.26 -10.52
N LYS A 24 20.33 -8.20 -10.37
CA LYS A 24 20.71 -7.67 -9.05
C LYS A 24 19.55 -7.00 -8.31
N ARG A 25 18.53 -6.53 -9.03
CA ARG A 25 17.28 -6.01 -8.43
C ARG A 25 16.36 -7.14 -7.99
N ALA A 26 16.20 -8.17 -8.82
CA ALA A 26 15.44 -9.38 -8.50
C ALA A 26 16.01 -10.10 -7.26
N GLN A 27 17.33 -10.22 -7.15
CA GLN A 27 17.95 -10.80 -5.95
C GLN A 27 17.61 -10.01 -4.67
N ARG A 28 17.55 -8.67 -4.74
CA ARG A 28 17.17 -7.82 -3.60
C ARG A 28 15.68 -7.88 -3.27
N THR A 29 14.79 -8.13 -4.24
CA THR A 29 13.36 -8.35 -3.95
C THR A 29 13.18 -9.70 -3.28
N SER A 30 13.83 -10.77 -3.76
CA SER A 30 13.76 -12.10 -3.13
C SER A 30 14.23 -12.13 -1.68
N TYR A 31 15.29 -11.38 -1.31
CA TYR A 31 15.69 -11.27 0.10
C TYR A 31 14.64 -10.55 0.96
N ARG A 32 13.94 -9.54 0.43
CA ARG A 32 12.88 -8.82 1.15
C ARG A 32 11.59 -9.63 1.25
N GLU A 33 11.26 -10.38 0.21
CA GLU A 33 10.15 -11.32 0.18
C GLU A 33 10.35 -12.38 1.27
N ALA A 34 11.55 -12.98 1.36
CA ALA A 34 11.88 -13.94 2.41
C ALA A 34 11.76 -13.37 3.84
N GLU A 35 12.20 -12.13 4.08
CA GLU A 35 12.01 -11.47 5.40
C GLU A 35 10.53 -11.18 5.71
N GLN A 36 9.71 -10.82 4.71
CA GLN A 36 8.27 -10.64 4.91
C GLN A 36 7.58 -11.97 5.21
N GLU A 37 7.88 -13.01 4.44
CA GLU A 37 7.26 -14.32 4.54
C GLU A 37 7.57 -14.98 5.90
N GLN A 38 8.79 -14.79 6.43
CA GLN A 38 9.14 -15.18 7.80
C GLN A 38 8.27 -14.47 8.84
N ARG A 39 8.14 -13.14 8.78
CA ARG A 39 7.29 -12.37 9.72
C ARG A 39 5.81 -12.75 9.64
N ILE A 40 5.31 -13.03 8.43
CA ILE A 40 3.92 -13.49 8.23
C ILE A 40 3.75 -14.87 8.88
N SER A 41 4.69 -15.79 8.69
CA SER A 41 4.63 -17.13 9.30
C SER A 41 4.69 -17.11 10.82
N GLU A 42 5.47 -16.21 11.41
CA GLU A 42 5.57 -16.02 12.86
C GLU A 42 4.24 -15.51 13.44
N LEU A 43 3.66 -14.47 12.83
CA LEU A 43 2.34 -13.93 13.21
C LEU A 43 1.20 -14.95 13.05
N GLU A 44 1.24 -15.78 12.00
CA GLU A 44 0.26 -16.84 11.79
C GLU A 44 0.39 -17.95 12.85
N GLN A 45 1.62 -18.29 13.22
CA GLN A 45 1.89 -19.27 14.27
C GLN A 45 1.47 -18.77 15.67
N GLU A 46 1.69 -17.49 15.98
CA GLU A 46 1.14 -16.84 17.19
C GLU A 46 -0.40 -16.86 17.21
N ARG A 47 -1.05 -16.63 16.05
CA ARG A 47 -2.50 -16.71 15.91
C ARG A 47 -3.04 -18.12 16.15
N TYR A 48 -2.35 -19.15 15.67
CA TYR A 48 -2.73 -20.55 15.88
C TYR A 48 -2.42 -21.08 17.28
N ALA A 49 -1.43 -20.50 17.97
CA ALA A 49 -1.05 -20.87 19.34
C ALA A 49 -1.96 -20.26 20.42
N GLN A 50 -2.81 -19.28 20.09
CA GLN A 50 -3.78 -18.73 21.03
C GLN A 50 -4.92 -19.73 21.28
N PRO A 51 -5.09 -20.28 22.49
CA PRO A 51 -6.10 -21.29 22.75
C PRO A 51 -7.51 -20.70 22.56
N ALA A 52 -8.37 -21.45 21.87
CA ALA A 52 -9.76 -21.06 21.64
C ALA A 52 -10.49 -20.89 22.99
N ALA A 53 -10.68 -19.64 23.40
CA ALA A 53 -11.52 -19.31 24.55
C ALA A 53 -12.97 -19.76 24.30
N ALA A 54 -13.66 -20.19 25.35
CA ALA A 54 -15.04 -20.67 25.27
C ALA A 54 -15.95 -19.65 24.55
N PRO A 55 -16.97 -20.12 23.80
CA PRO A 55 -17.82 -19.24 23.02
C PRO A 55 -18.46 -18.17 23.93
N PRO A 56 -18.35 -16.87 23.58
CA PRO A 56 -19.05 -15.83 24.31
C PRO A 56 -20.57 -16.04 24.23
N PRO A 57 -21.35 -15.48 25.19
CA PRO A 57 -22.80 -15.49 25.09
C PRO A 57 -23.26 -14.92 23.74
N PRO A 58 -24.40 -15.39 23.20
CA PRO A 58 -24.83 -15.04 21.85
C PRO A 58 -24.87 -13.51 21.71
N PRO A 59 -24.17 -12.94 20.71
CA PRO A 59 -24.19 -11.51 20.53
C PRO A 59 -25.64 -11.08 20.27
N THR A 60 -26.16 -10.21 21.12
CA THR A 60 -27.20 -9.27 20.68
C THR A 60 -26.72 -8.70 19.37
N ALA A 61 -27.50 -8.90 18.29
CA ALA A 61 -27.15 -8.41 16.97
C ALA A 61 -26.68 -6.95 17.09
N PRO A 62 -25.61 -6.53 16.39
CA PRO A 62 -25.30 -5.12 16.29
C PRO A 62 -26.54 -4.46 15.70
N ALA A 63 -27.29 -3.74 16.54
CA ALA A 63 -28.08 -2.63 16.04
C ALA A 63 -27.10 -1.81 15.22
N GLU A 64 -27.41 -1.56 13.95
CA GLU A 64 -26.55 -0.76 13.09
C GLU A 64 -26.31 0.56 13.83
N THR A 65 -25.12 0.69 14.41
CA THR A 65 -24.70 1.90 15.09
C THR A 65 -24.47 2.90 13.99
N ALA A 66 -25.56 3.56 13.58
CA ALA A 66 -25.54 4.78 12.80
C ALA A 66 -24.40 5.62 13.37
N PRO A 67 -23.37 5.94 12.58
CA PRO A 67 -22.08 6.31 13.11
C PRO A 67 -22.24 7.47 14.08
N ALA A 68 -21.84 7.24 15.34
CA ALA A 68 -21.90 8.26 16.37
C ALA A 68 -21.05 9.44 15.88
N ALA A 69 -21.69 10.54 15.49
CA ALA A 69 -21.12 11.51 14.55
C ALA A 69 -19.75 12.08 14.97
N GLY A 70 -19.46 12.13 16.28
CA GLY A 70 -18.15 12.55 16.79
C GLY A 70 -17.00 11.55 16.58
N GLY A 71 -17.26 10.23 16.59
CA GLY A 71 -16.23 9.22 16.31
C GLY A 71 -15.89 9.13 14.82
N ASP A 72 -16.89 9.39 13.99
CA ASP A 72 -16.84 9.30 12.53
C ASP A 72 -15.87 10.33 11.91
N LEU A 73 -15.79 11.54 12.49
CA LEU A 73 -14.83 12.57 12.08
C LEU A 73 -13.38 12.15 12.34
N VAL A 74 -13.11 11.55 13.52
CA VAL A 74 -11.76 11.09 13.88
C VAL A 74 -11.33 9.91 13.00
N ALA A 75 -12.25 9.00 12.69
CA ALA A 75 -12.01 7.90 11.75
C ALA A 75 -11.63 8.42 10.35
N LYS A 76 -12.43 9.33 9.77
CA LYS A 76 -12.19 9.94 8.45
C LYS A 76 -10.87 10.71 8.38
N LEU A 77 -10.47 11.39 9.46
CA LEU A 77 -9.15 12.04 9.55
C LEU A 77 -7.99 11.03 9.61
N GLY A 78 -8.21 9.85 10.21
CA GLY A 78 -7.25 8.74 10.21
C GLY A 78 -7.09 8.11 8.82
N GLU A 79 -8.19 7.85 8.12
CA GLU A 79 -8.21 7.33 6.75
C GLU A 79 -7.46 8.26 5.78
N LEU A 80 -7.75 9.57 5.84
CA LEU A 80 -7.04 10.58 5.04
C LEU A 80 -5.53 10.56 5.27
N LYS A 81 -5.09 10.37 6.52
CA LYS A 81 -3.65 10.26 6.81
C LYS A 81 -3.07 8.98 6.21
N GLY A 82 -3.76 7.86 6.33
CA GLY A 82 -3.33 6.60 5.71
C GLY A 82 -3.18 6.69 4.19
N LEU A 83 -4.07 7.43 3.51
CA LEU A 83 -3.99 7.68 2.07
C LEU A 83 -2.81 8.61 1.69
N LEU A 84 -2.51 9.61 2.51
CA LEU A 84 -1.32 10.47 2.35
C LEU A 84 -0.02 9.66 2.55
N ASP A 85 0.07 8.89 3.63
CA ASP A 85 1.24 8.03 3.93
C ASP A 85 1.45 6.94 2.87
N ALA A 86 0.37 6.46 2.23
CA ALA A 86 0.41 5.56 1.07
C ALA A 86 0.76 6.25 -0.26
N GLY A 87 0.85 7.58 -0.30
CA GLY A 87 1.06 8.37 -1.52
C GLY A 87 -0.12 8.37 -2.50
N ALA A 88 -1.31 7.99 -2.04
CA ALA A 88 -2.55 8.01 -2.82
C ALA A 88 -3.21 9.41 -2.85
N LEU A 89 -2.83 10.28 -1.91
CA LEU A 89 -3.17 11.71 -1.88
C LEU A 89 -1.89 12.54 -1.75
N THR A 90 -1.91 13.74 -2.31
CA THR A 90 -0.89 14.77 -2.06
C THR A 90 -1.18 15.55 -0.77
N GLN A 91 -0.17 16.28 -0.27
CA GLN A 91 -0.30 17.11 0.93
C GLN A 91 -1.43 18.15 0.80
N ASP A 92 -1.51 18.81 -0.36
CA ASP A 92 -2.53 19.84 -0.65
C ASP A 92 -3.96 19.26 -0.62
N GLU A 93 -4.14 18.05 -1.17
CA GLU A 93 -5.41 17.34 -1.17
C GLU A 93 -5.83 16.87 0.24
N PHE A 94 -4.86 16.39 1.03
CA PHE A 94 -5.08 16.04 2.43
C PHE A 94 -5.56 17.24 3.26
N GLU A 95 -4.92 18.40 3.09
CA GLU A 95 -5.29 19.62 3.83
C GLU A 95 -6.67 20.16 3.41
N ALA A 96 -6.98 20.15 2.11
CA ALA A 96 -8.30 20.51 1.60
C ALA A 96 -9.41 19.59 2.13
N ALA A 97 -9.18 18.27 2.16
CA ALA A 97 -10.13 17.29 2.68
C ALA A 97 -10.32 17.42 4.21
N LYS A 98 -9.23 17.63 4.96
CA LYS A 98 -9.26 17.88 6.41
C LYS A 98 -10.05 19.15 6.74
N ALA A 99 -9.82 20.25 6.02
CA ALA A 99 -10.57 21.49 6.21
C ALA A 99 -12.07 21.28 5.92
N LYS A 100 -12.41 20.55 4.87
CA LYS A 100 -13.80 20.23 4.50
C LYS A 100 -14.53 19.38 5.56
N ILE A 101 -13.84 18.41 6.16
CA ILE A 101 -14.38 17.60 7.27
C ILE A 101 -14.62 18.45 8.52
N LEU A 102 -13.71 19.38 8.84
CA LEU A 102 -13.84 20.26 10.01
C LEU A 102 -14.87 21.39 9.82
N GLN A 103 -15.22 21.75 8.58
CA GLN A 103 -16.25 22.76 8.26
C GLN A 103 -17.64 22.16 8.01
N GLY A 104 -17.73 20.86 7.72
CA GLY A 104 -18.97 20.16 7.39
C GLY A 104 -19.53 19.25 8.50
N GLY A 105 -19.01 19.38 9.73
CA GLY A 105 -19.44 18.65 10.92
C GLY A 105 -19.99 19.56 12.01
#